data_AF-U7U9X9-F1
#
_entry.id   AF-U7U9X9-F1
#
_cell.length_a   1.000
_cell.length_b   1.000
_cell.length_c   1.000
_cell.angle_alpha   90.00
_cell.angle_beta   90.00
_cell.angle_gamma   90.00
#
_symmetry.space_group_name_H-M   'P 1'
#
loop_
_entity.id
_entity.type
_entity.pdbx_description
1 polymer ?
#
loop_
_entity_poly.entity_id
_entity_poly.type
_entity_poly.pdbx_seq_one_letter_code
_entity_poly.pdbx_strand_id
1 'polypeptide(L)'
;MKNYFSIYNLPQDASLEEIKGILNKELRKWTSRATHPKLEIRQEAELNIKNVSEAIKVFETEESKNAYINQLNIELNKAKNNNQGRQNTQSNTQNKGGNLSIDQSIKQAYELVNMDKNKALSLAQNIASQAPNYEPAWIALSKIQAENNVNQDILFKTYNRIMELNPNNYEINYLYLYGLLDRASLFVDRDKKIVEYLVNNIKRLNPNSDDTIFLECLYLNYLNEHEKTIDLAKDRVEHDSRFKYPLAIAYYRLAEIKYLVRHEQKWQAINMEDAKKYMALFDEGKKYYTSEFFNEKYEAVKKSLDNSFIPYSFVSVIIRMGISGVIYYFLSKVVYGILGTILPKFLSSPIISIIDLIAFYFIFVLPIASMFAKGYRINADIVNGKDPYKESYRRKLLFSYGKAKTTAQEIKNKVKNNE
;
A
#
# COMPACT_ATOMS: atom_id res chain seq x y z
N MET A 1 23.55 27.29 -21.46
CA MET A 1 22.63 26.42 -22.24
C MET A 1 22.10 25.27 -21.37
N LYS A 2 20.86 24.77 -21.56
CA LYS A 2 20.36 23.57 -20.82
C LYS A 2 21.02 22.32 -21.41
N ASN A 3 21.51 21.39 -20.58
CA ASN A 3 22.10 20.12 -21.05
C ASN A 3 21.02 19.04 -21.19
N TYR A 4 20.44 18.92 -22.37
CA TYR A 4 19.35 17.98 -22.64
C TYR A 4 19.76 16.51 -22.57
N PHE A 5 21.05 16.19 -22.79
CA PHE A 5 21.56 14.83 -22.59
C PHE A 5 21.45 14.40 -21.13
N SER A 6 21.80 15.29 -20.20
CA SER A 6 21.65 15.04 -18.77
C SER A 6 20.19 15.08 -18.29
N ILE A 7 19.38 16.00 -18.82
CA ILE A 7 17.99 16.19 -18.37
C ILE A 7 17.10 15.02 -18.77
N TYR A 8 17.28 14.49 -19.99
CA TYR A 8 16.46 13.40 -20.52
C TYR A 8 17.19 12.06 -20.62
N ASN A 9 18.38 11.98 -20.01
CA ASN A 9 19.23 10.79 -20.01
C ASN A 9 19.45 10.22 -21.42
N LEU A 10 19.75 11.10 -22.37
CA LEU A 10 20.00 10.73 -23.77
C LEU A 10 21.44 10.19 -23.88
N PRO A 11 21.66 9.05 -24.54
CA PRO A 11 23.01 8.58 -24.85
C PRO A 11 23.71 9.59 -25.77
N GLN A 12 25.00 9.89 -25.51
CA GLN A 12 25.76 10.88 -26.31
C GLN A 12 26.08 10.37 -27.72
N ASP A 13 26.09 9.06 -27.90
CA ASP A 13 26.29 8.32 -29.13
C ASP A 13 24.99 7.94 -29.84
N ALA A 14 23.82 8.29 -29.28
CA ALA A 14 22.53 7.95 -29.87
C ALA A 14 22.32 8.61 -31.23
N SER A 15 21.70 7.85 -32.13
CA SER A 15 21.21 8.37 -33.41
C SER A 15 20.13 9.43 -33.19
N LEU A 16 19.95 10.34 -34.16
CA LEU A 16 18.91 11.38 -34.08
C LEU A 16 17.50 10.79 -33.92
N GLU A 17 17.23 9.64 -34.55
CA GLU A 17 15.96 8.93 -34.43
C GLU A 17 15.72 8.42 -33.01
N GLU A 18 16.74 7.87 -32.36
CA GLU A 18 16.66 7.43 -30.96
C GLU A 18 16.43 8.60 -30.00
N ILE A 19 17.15 9.72 -30.22
CA ILE A 19 16.96 10.95 -29.44
C ILE A 19 15.54 11.48 -29.58
N LYS A 20 15.02 11.60 -30.81
CA LYS A 20 13.63 11.99 -31.06
C LYS A 20 12.64 11.01 -30.46
N GLY A 21 12.93 9.70 -30.51
CA GLY A 21 12.11 8.65 -29.89
C GLY A 21 11.97 8.82 -28.38
N ILE A 22 13.07 9.12 -27.68
CA ILE A 22 13.08 9.36 -26.24
C ILE A 22 12.34 10.66 -25.89
N LEU A 23 12.63 11.75 -26.60
CA LEU A 23 11.98 13.04 -26.36
C LEU A 23 10.48 13.01 -26.63
N ASN A 24 10.03 12.31 -27.67
CA ASN A 24 8.61 12.13 -27.96
C ASN A 24 7.90 11.27 -26.89
N LYS A 25 8.57 10.28 -26.31
CA LYS A 25 8.02 9.50 -25.18
C LYS A 25 7.85 10.36 -23.94
N GLU A 26 8.84 11.19 -23.61
CA GLU A 26 8.73 12.15 -22.50
C GLU A 26 7.66 13.21 -22.77
N LEU A 27 7.55 13.73 -24.00
CA LEU A 27 6.49 14.68 -24.36
C LEU A 27 5.10 14.08 -24.14
N ARG A 28 4.85 12.86 -24.63
CA ARG A 28 3.55 12.17 -24.45
C ARG A 28 3.22 11.97 -22.96
N LYS A 29 4.23 11.58 -22.16
CA LYS A 29 4.09 11.40 -20.72
C LYS A 29 3.68 12.69 -20.02
N TRP A 30 4.34 13.81 -20.29
CA TRP A 30 4.01 15.08 -19.64
C TRP A 30 2.69 15.68 -20.14
N THR A 31 2.37 15.54 -21.43
CA THR A 31 1.06 15.95 -21.98
C THR A 31 -0.10 15.22 -21.31
N SER A 32 0.04 13.93 -21.00
CA SER A 32 -0.98 13.18 -20.25
C SER A 32 -1.21 13.68 -18.81
N ARG A 33 -0.21 14.34 -18.23
CA ARG A 33 -0.23 14.84 -16.85
C ARG A 33 -0.71 16.31 -16.74
N ALA A 34 -0.73 17.04 -17.86
CA ALA A 34 -1.23 18.41 -17.91
C ALA A 34 -2.73 18.53 -17.62
N THR A 35 -3.49 17.43 -17.73
CA THR A 35 -4.94 17.39 -17.41
C THR A 35 -5.23 16.80 -16.01
N HIS A 36 -4.21 16.60 -15.17
CA HIS A 36 -4.36 15.98 -13.86
C HIS A 36 -5.24 16.83 -12.91
N PRO A 37 -6.07 16.23 -12.02
CA PRO A 37 -6.98 16.97 -11.13
C PRO A 37 -6.27 17.87 -10.09
N LYS A 38 -5.01 17.58 -9.76
CA LYS A 38 -4.18 18.37 -8.83
C LYS A 38 -3.43 19.50 -9.58
N LEU A 39 -3.54 20.74 -9.09
CA LEU A 39 -2.95 21.93 -9.72
C LEU A 39 -1.42 21.86 -9.82
N GLU A 40 -0.74 21.44 -8.75
CA GLU A 40 0.73 21.35 -8.68
C GLU A 40 1.29 20.45 -9.79
N ILE A 41 0.63 19.31 -10.03
CA ILE A 41 1.02 18.34 -11.06
C ILE A 41 0.81 18.91 -12.47
N ARG A 42 -0.23 19.74 -12.67
CA ARG A 42 -0.45 20.41 -13.96
C ARG A 42 0.63 21.46 -14.24
N GLN A 43 0.99 22.26 -13.25
CA GLN A 43 2.03 23.29 -13.37
C GLN A 43 3.41 22.66 -13.64
N GLU A 44 3.74 21.56 -12.97
CA GLU A 44 4.94 20.78 -13.24
C GLU A 44 4.92 20.21 -14.67
N ALA A 45 3.78 19.66 -15.12
CA ALA A 45 3.63 19.13 -16.46
C ALA A 45 3.78 20.22 -17.54
N GLU A 46 3.19 21.40 -17.37
CA GLU A 46 3.31 22.53 -18.31
C GLU A 46 4.76 23.00 -18.48
N LEU A 47 5.50 23.13 -17.38
CA LEU A 47 6.92 23.48 -17.40
C LEU A 47 7.74 22.43 -18.17
N ASN A 48 7.47 21.15 -17.91
CA ASN A 48 8.19 20.05 -18.55
C ASN A 48 7.82 19.86 -20.03
N ILE A 49 6.57 20.10 -20.43
CA ILE A 49 6.16 20.14 -21.84
C ILE A 49 6.94 21.21 -22.60
N LYS A 50 7.08 22.41 -22.01
CA LYS A 50 7.87 23.51 -22.61
C LYS A 50 9.33 23.09 -22.77
N ASN A 51 9.94 22.52 -21.73
CA ASN A 51 11.33 22.07 -21.75
C ASN A 51 11.58 20.95 -22.77
N VAL A 52 10.66 19.99 -22.92
CA VAL A 52 10.80 18.89 -23.90
C VAL A 52 10.61 19.42 -25.32
N SER A 53 9.66 20.33 -25.53
CA SER A 53 9.42 20.95 -26.84
C SER A 53 10.62 21.80 -27.30
N GLU A 54 11.27 22.51 -26.39
CA GLU A 54 12.54 23.22 -26.66
C GLU A 54 13.65 22.23 -27.06
N ALA A 55 13.75 21.08 -26.41
CA ALA A 55 14.73 20.04 -26.75
C ALA A 55 14.45 19.43 -28.14
N ILE A 56 13.19 19.17 -28.49
CA ILE A 56 12.82 18.61 -29.80
C ILE A 56 13.23 19.54 -30.94
N LYS A 57 13.08 20.86 -30.78
CA LYS A 57 13.53 21.86 -31.76
C LYS A 57 15.06 21.88 -31.92
N VAL A 58 15.78 21.63 -30.84
CA VAL A 58 17.24 21.57 -30.85
C VAL A 58 17.76 20.33 -31.57
N PHE A 59 17.01 19.23 -31.56
CA PHE A 59 17.34 17.98 -32.24
C PHE A 59 16.45 17.75 -33.47
N GLU A 60 16.22 18.79 -34.28
CA GLU A 60 15.37 18.72 -35.46
C GLU A 60 16.10 18.06 -36.65
N THR A 61 17.37 18.38 -36.86
CA THR A 61 18.24 17.87 -37.94
C THR A 61 19.60 17.39 -37.38
N GLU A 62 20.32 16.55 -38.13
CA GLU A 62 21.67 16.11 -37.73
C GLU A 62 22.64 17.29 -37.61
N GLU A 63 22.47 18.31 -38.46
CA GLU A 63 23.22 19.57 -38.40
C GLU A 63 22.96 20.33 -37.09
N SER A 64 21.70 20.43 -36.66
CA SER A 64 21.33 21.08 -35.40
C SER A 64 21.84 20.31 -34.17
N LYS A 65 21.82 18.97 -34.22
CA LYS A 65 22.40 18.10 -33.18
C LYS A 65 23.90 18.33 -33.05
N ASN A 66 24.64 18.33 -34.17
CA ASN A 66 26.08 18.55 -34.16
C ASN A 66 26.45 19.96 -33.72
N ALA A 67 25.69 20.98 -34.15
CA ALA A 67 25.86 22.36 -33.69
C ALA A 67 25.64 22.48 -32.18
N TYR A 68 24.61 21.82 -31.65
CA TYR A 68 24.31 21.78 -30.22
C TYR A 68 25.42 21.07 -29.42
N ILE A 69 25.93 19.92 -29.89
CA ILE A 69 27.04 19.20 -29.26
C ILE A 69 28.31 20.07 -29.24
N ASN A 70 28.61 20.75 -30.35
CA ASN A 70 29.75 21.66 -30.44
C ASN A 70 29.63 22.86 -29.49
N GLN A 71 28.45 23.48 -29.41
CA GLN A 71 28.18 24.56 -28.46
C GLN A 71 28.26 24.08 -27.00
N LEU A 72 27.75 22.89 -26.70
CA LEU A 72 27.84 22.27 -25.38
C LEU A 72 29.30 22.02 -24.98
N ASN A 73 30.12 21.53 -25.92
CA ASN A 73 31.56 21.32 -25.73
C ASN A 73 32.31 22.66 -25.54
N ILE A 74 31.94 23.71 -26.28
CA ILE A 74 32.49 25.05 -26.11
C ILE A 74 32.11 25.64 -24.74
N GLU A 75 30.87 25.49 -24.28
CA GLU A 75 30.44 25.94 -22.94
C GLU A 75 31.12 25.13 -21.82
N LEU A 76 31.25 23.82 -21.97
CA LEU A 76 31.99 22.95 -21.04
C LEU A 76 33.47 23.34 -20.97
N ASN A 77 34.09 23.69 -22.10
CA ASN A 77 35.48 24.15 -22.15
C ASN A 77 35.63 25.57 -21.60
N LYS A 78 34.66 26.47 -21.81
CA LYS A 78 34.64 27.80 -21.18
C LYS A 78 34.42 27.72 -19.67
N ALA A 79 33.59 26.80 -19.19
CA ALA A 79 33.41 26.55 -17.75
C ALA A 79 34.67 25.95 -17.10
N LYS A 80 35.41 25.09 -17.83
CA LYS A 80 36.73 24.61 -17.40
C LYS A 80 37.78 25.74 -17.38
N ASN A 81 37.81 26.60 -18.39
CA ASN A 81 38.79 27.70 -18.49
C ASN A 81 38.48 28.87 -17.52
N ASN A 82 37.21 29.18 -17.25
CA ASN A 82 36.84 30.22 -16.27
C ASN A 82 37.16 29.81 -14.82
N ASN A 83 37.25 28.51 -14.52
CA ASN A 83 37.74 28.01 -13.24
C ASN A 83 39.28 28.00 -13.14
N GLN A 84 40.01 28.11 -14.26
CA GLN A 84 41.46 28.25 -14.30
C GLN A 84 41.94 29.72 -14.25
N GLY A 85 41.06 30.69 -14.51
CA GLY A 85 41.39 32.13 -14.49
C GLY A 85 41.56 32.78 -13.11
N ARG A 86 41.39 32.05 -12.00
CA ARG A 86 41.53 32.57 -10.63
C ARG A 86 42.79 32.13 -9.88
N GLN A 87 43.69 31.41 -10.53
CA GLN A 87 44.99 31.05 -9.96
C GLN A 87 46.11 31.34 -10.97
N ASN A 88 46.48 32.61 -11.08
CA ASN A 88 47.76 33.00 -11.64
C ASN A 88 48.59 33.66 -10.54
N THR A 89 49.38 32.84 -9.84
CA THR A 89 50.67 33.28 -9.32
C THR A 89 51.62 32.08 -9.36
N GLN A 90 52.51 32.11 -10.35
CA GLN A 90 53.82 31.45 -10.41
C GLN A 90 53.91 29.97 -10.01
N SER A 91 54.13 29.09 -10.98
CA SER A 91 55.47 28.52 -11.23
C SER A 91 55.44 27.48 -12.35
N ASN A 92 56.41 27.60 -13.25
CA ASN A 92 56.82 26.56 -14.17
C ASN A 92 57.11 25.26 -13.40
N THR A 93 56.32 24.21 -13.60
CA THR A 93 56.83 22.84 -13.59
C THR A 93 55.97 21.94 -14.45
N GLN A 94 56.66 21.16 -15.28
CA GLN A 94 56.18 20.16 -16.21
C GLN A 94 55.18 19.15 -15.60
N ASN A 95 54.26 18.68 -16.45
CA ASN A 95 53.65 17.35 -16.45
C ASN A 95 53.38 16.69 -15.08
N LYS A 96 52.15 16.83 -14.56
CA LYS A 96 51.46 15.76 -13.81
C LYS A 96 49.96 15.81 -14.08
N GLY A 97 49.51 15.01 -15.04
CA GLY A 97 48.14 14.51 -15.05
C GLY A 97 47.96 13.60 -13.84
N GLY A 98 47.35 14.14 -12.77
CA GLY A 98 46.86 13.33 -11.66
C GLY A 98 45.46 12.83 -12.01
N ASN A 99 45.36 11.66 -12.62
CA ASN A 99 44.13 10.87 -12.52
C ASN A 99 43.91 10.61 -11.03
N LEU A 100 42.95 11.30 -10.42
CA LEU A 100 42.47 10.94 -9.09
C LEU A 100 42.08 9.47 -9.15
N SER A 101 42.56 8.66 -8.20
CA SER A 101 42.11 7.27 -8.15
C SER A 101 40.60 7.23 -7.95
N ILE A 102 39.94 6.16 -8.41
CA ILE A 102 38.48 6.02 -8.25
C ILE A 102 38.07 6.21 -6.79
N ASP A 103 38.87 5.74 -5.83
CA ASP A 103 38.63 5.93 -4.39
C ASP A 103 38.70 7.39 -3.93
N GLN A 104 39.61 8.19 -4.49
CA GLN A 104 39.67 9.61 -4.21
C GLN A 104 38.45 10.34 -4.80
N SER A 105 38.00 9.92 -5.99
CA SER A 105 36.77 10.45 -6.59
C SER A 105 35.52 10.08 -5.77
N ILE A 106 35.47 8.87 -5.19
CA ILE A 106 34.38 8.47 -4.26
C ILE A 106 34.36 9.38 -3.03
N LYS A 107 35.52 9.63 -2.41
CA LYS A 107 35.61 10.55 -1.25
C LYS A 107 35.11 11.95 -1.61
N GLN A 108 35.54 12.47 -2.74
CA GLN A 108 35.08 13.77 -3.25
C GLN A 108 33.57 13.79 -3.50
N ALA A 109 32.99 12.70 -4.03
CA ALA A 109 31.56 12.59 -4.23
C ALA A 109 30.78 12.67 -2.89
N TYR A 110 31.28 12.04 -1.83
CA TYR A 110 30.67 12.14 -0.49
C TYR A 110 30.79 13.55 0.10
N GLU A 111 31.93 14.21 -0.04
CA GLU A 111 32.11 15.61 0.43
C GLU A 111 31.12 16.57 -0.26
N LEU A 112 30.81 16.32 -1.53
CA LEU A 112 29.87 17.12 -2.29
C LEU A 112 28.41 16.94 -1.87
N VAL A 113 28.03 15.87 -1.17
CA VAL A 113 26.61 15.60 -0.80
C VAL A 113 26.01 16.77 0.00
N ASN A 114 26.78 17.35 0.91
CA ASN A 114 26.32 18.46 1.75
C ASN A 114 26.44 19.83 1.07
N MET A 115 27.24 19.95 0.00
CA MET A 115 27.51 21.21 -0.68
C MET A 115 26.63 21.39 -1.93
N ASP A 116 26.51 20.34 -2.74
CA ASP A 116 25.80 20.32 -4.01
C ASP A 116 25.39 18.89 -4.36
N LYS A 117 24.19 18.52 -3.91
CA LYS A 117 23.62 17.17 -4.08
C LYS A 117 23.60 16.72 -5.55
N ASN A 118 23.35 17.63 -6.48
CA ASN A 118 23.31 17.33 -7.91
C ASN A 118 24.69 17.02 -8.47
N LYS A 119 25.71 17.80 -8.09
CA LYS A 119 27.11 17.50 -8.48
C LYS A 119 27.59 16.19 -7.86
N ALA A 120 27.25 15.93 -6.61
CA ALA A 120 27.56 14.65 -5.97
C ALA A 120 26.97 13.47 -6.77
N LEU A 121 25.69 13.58 -7.18
CA LEU A 121 25.01 12.56 -7.97
C LEU A 121 25.66 12.37 -9.34
N SER A 122 25.92 13.46 -10.09
CA SER A 122 26.58 13.39 -11.39
C SER A 122 27.98 12.79 -11.31
N LEU A 123 28.75 13.13 -10.27
CA LEU A 123 30.07 12.56 -10.05
C LEU A 123 30.00 11.07 -9.72
N ALA A 124 29.07 10.66 -8.85
CA ALA A 124 28.88 9.25 -8.50
C ALA A 124 28.44 8.40 -9.72
N GLN A 125 27.58 8.93 -10.58
CA GLN A 125 27.18 8.28 -11.84
C GLN A 125 28.36 8.10 -12.79
N ASN A 126 29.24 9.10 -12.88
CA ASN A 126 30.45 9.03 -13.69
C ASN A 126 31.42 7.98 -13.13
N ILE A 127 31.63 7.97 -11.82
CA ILE A 127 32.49 6.97 -11.14
C ILE A 127 31.99 5.55 -11.39
N ALA A 128 30.69 5.28 -11.22
CA ALA A 128 30.12 3.96 -11.50
C ALA A 128 30.24 3.56 -12.97
N SER A 129 30.10 4.51 -13.90
CA SER A 129 30.27 4.27 -15.34
C SER A 129 31.73 3.98 -15.72
N GLN A 130 32.69 4.66 -15.10
CA GLN A 130 34.12 4.45 -15.32
C GLN A 130 34.63 3.14 -14.71
N ALA A 131 33.98 2.67 -13.63
CA ALA A 131 34.37 1.50 -12.87
C ALA A 131 33.20 0.50 -12.72
N PRO A 132 32.68 -0.06 -13.83
CA PRO A 132 31.42 -0.82 -13.82
C PRO A 132 31.49 -2.13 -13.01
N ASN A 133 32.69 -2.66 -12.76
CA ASN A 133 32.91 -3.87 -11.95
C ASN A 133 33.48 -3.57 -10.56
N TYR A 134 33.54 -2.30 -10.16
CA TYR A 134 34.05 -1.90 -8.85
C TYR A 134 32.90 -1.65 -7.88
N GLU A 135 32.65 -2.60 -6.99
CA GLU A 135 31.54 -2.56 -6.03
C GLU A 135 31.45 -1.23 -5.24
N PRO A 136 32.54 -0.66 -4.69
CA PRO A 136 32.47 0.59 -3.93
C PRO A 136 31.95 1.79 -4.73
N ALA A 137 32.17 1.83 -6.05
CA ALA A 137 31.62 2.88 -6.91
C ALA A 137 30.09 2.82 -6.97
N TRP A 138 29.53 1.61 -7.06
CA TRP A 138 28.08 1.40 -7.07
C TRP A 138 27.45 1.65 -5.70
N ILE A 139 28.12 1.27 -4.60
CA ILE A 139 27.69 1.59 -3.23
C ILE A 139 27.65 3.11 -3.02
N ALA A 140 28.68 3.84 -3.48
CA ALA A 140 28.68 5.30 -3.40
C ALA A 140 27.52 5.90 -4.18
N LEU A 141 27.25 5.40 -5.38
CA LEU A 141 26.10 5.81 -6.17
C LEU A 141 24.77 5.55 -5.45
N SER A 142 24.56 4.38 -4.85
CA SER A 142 23.30 4.07 -4.16
C SER A 142 23.08 4.97 -2.94
N LYS A 143 24.12 5.23 -2.15
CA LYS A 143 24.04 6.13 -0.98
C LYS A 143 23.67 7.55 -1.40
N ILE A 144 24.33 8.07 -2.45
CA ILE A 144 24.07 9.42 -2.96
C ILE A 144 22.69 9.52 -3.64
N GLN A 145 22.23 8.47 -4.32
CA GLN A 145 20.88 8.40 -4.88
C GLN A 145 19.81 8.45 -3.78
N ALA A 146 20.01 7.73 -2.67
CA ALA A 146 19.11 7.76 -1.53
C ALA A 146 19.02 9.17 -0.91
N GLU A 147 20.17 9.82 -0.69
CA GLU A 147 20.25 11.21 -0.16
C GLU A 147 19.63 12.27 -1.07
N ASN A 148 19.54 11.97 -2.38
CA ASN A 148 18.93 12.83 -3.39
C ASN A 148 17.45 12.53 -3.62
N ASN A 149 16.85 11.57 -2.89
CA ASN A 149 15.48 11.11 -3.11
C ASN A 149 15.22 10.74 -4.58
N VAL A 150 16.22 10.15 -5.24
CA VAL A 150 16.09 9.68 -6.62
C VAL A 150 14.97 8.63 -6.69
N ASN A 151 14.31 8.55 -7.85
CA ASN A 151 13.31 7.53 -8.10
C ASN A 151 13.82 6.15 -7.66
N GLN A 152 13.08 5.51 -6.77
CA GLN A 152 13.42 4.22 -6.16
C GLN A 152 13.61 3.10 -7.20
N ASP A 153 12.98 3.15 -8.36
CA ASP A 153 13.21 2.16 -9.42
C ASP A 153 14.65 2.27 -9.96
N ILE A 154 15.24 3.47 -9.95
CA ILE A 154 16.65 3.69 -10.27
C ILE A 154 17.52 3.17 -9.12
N LEU A 155 17.15 3.47 -7.87
CA LEU A 155 17.87 2.98 -6.69
C LEU A 155 17.90 1.44 -6.64
N PHE A 156 16.80 0.77 -6.94
CA PHE A 156 16.71 -0.69 -6.98
C PHE A 156 17.51 -1.30 -8.12
N LYS A 157 17.61 -0.64 -9.29
CA LYS A 157 18.55 -1.06 -10.34
C LYS A 157 20.00 -0.99 -9.84
N THR A 158 20.36 0.06 -9.10
CA THR A 158 21.67 0.20 -8.48
C THR A 158 21.93 -0.91 -7.46
N TYR A 159 20.96 -1.22 -6.59
CA TYR A 159 21.08 -2.35 -5.64
C TYR A 159 21.23 -3.70 -6.34
N ASN A 160 20.45 -3.99 -7.38
CA ASN A 160 20.62 -5.21 -8.18
C ASN A 160 22.05 -5.30 -8.73
N ARG A 161 22.61 -4.20 -9.24
CA ARG A 161 23.98 -4.19 -9.76
C ARG A 161 25.02 -4.46 -8.67
N ILE A 162 24.85 -3.90 -7.48
CA ILE A 162 25.75 -4.19 -6.35
C ILE A 162 25.65 -5.67 -5.95
N MET A 163 24.44 -6.24 -5.92
CA MET A 163 24.23 -7.66 -5.60
C MET A 163 24.83 -8.60 -6.66
N GLU A 164 24.82 -8.23 -7.94
CA GLU A 164 25.52 -8.99 -9.00
C GLU A 164 27.03 -9.04 -8.75
N LEU A 165 27.62 -7.95 -8.24
CA LEU A 165 29.05 -7.87 -7.94
C LEU A 165 29.40 -8.57 -6.63
N ASN A 166 28.57 -8.38 -5.60
CA ASN A 166 28.77 -8.95 -4.27
C ASN A 166 27.43 -9.33 -3.64
N PRO A 167 26.97 -10.59 -3.84
CA PRO A 167 25.70 -11.04 -3.29
C PRO A 167 25.72 -11.15 -1.76
N ASN A 168 26.89 -11.17 -1.12
CA ASN A 168 27.04 -11.35 0.32
C ASN A 168 27.12 -10.02 1.09
N ASN A 169 26.93 -8.87 0.43
CA ASN A 169 26.94 -7.57 1.09
C ASN A 169 25.69 -7.40 1.97
N TYR A 170 25.85 -7.54 3.29
CA TYR A 170 24.74 -7.47 4.25
C TYR A 170 24.01 -6.12 4.23
N GLU A 171 24.76 -5.01 4.25
CA GLU A 171 24.20 -3.65 4.31
C GLU A 171 23.29 -3.38 3.10
N ILE A 172 23.74 -3.75 1.91
CA ILE A 172 22.97 -3.53 0.68
C ILE A 172 21.76 -4.46 0.58
N ASN A 173 21.92 -5.73 0.95
CA ASN A 173 20.78 -6.65 1.03
C ASN A 173 19.72 -6.11 2.01
N TYR A 174 20.15 -5.63 3.18
CA TYR A 174 19.29 -5.03 4.20
C TYR A 174 18.53 -3.82 3.66
N LEU A 175 19.24 -2.84 3.08
CA LEU A 175 18.64 -1.61 2.56
C LEU A 175 17.66 -1.88 1.42
N TYR A 176 18.00 -2.83 0.55
CA TYR A 176 17.13 -3.20 -0.56
C TYR A 176 15.86 -3.91 -0.06
N LEU A 177 15.99 -4.86 0.86
CA LEU A 177 14.84 -5.55 1.45
C LEU A 177 13.93 -4.57 2.18
N TYR A 178 14.50 -3.68 3.00
CA TYR A 178 13.75 -2.66 3.72
C TYR A 178 12.96 -1.78 2.76
N GLY A 179 13.60 -1.27 1.70
CA GLY A 179 12.93 -0.43 0.70
C GLY A 179 11.82 -1.16 -0.08
N LEU A 180 11.97 -2.46 -0.32
CA LEU A 180 10.92 -3.28 -0.92
C LEU A 180 9.73 -3.45 0.03
N LEU A 181 9.99 -3.78 1.31
CA LEU A 181 8.94 -4.02 2.30
C LEU A 181 8.17 -2.75 2.70
N ASP A 182 8.82 -1.58 2.69
CA ASP A 182 8.15 -0.29 2.89
C ASP A 182 7.11 -0.01 1.78
N ARG A 183 7.34 -0.53 0.57
CA ARG A 183 6.43 -0.42 -0.59
C ARG A 183 5.33 -1.47 -0.63
N ALA A 184 5.12 -2.24 0.45
CA ALA A 184 4.34 -3.47 0.37
C ALA A 184 2.89 -3.33 -0.11
N SER A 185 2.32 -2.12 -0.08
CA SER A 185 1.01 -1.82 -0.65
C SER A 185 0.95 -1.84 -2.20
N LEU A 186 2.09 -1.91 -2.89
CA LEU A 186 2.22 -1.80 -4.35
C LEU A 186 2.83 -3.04 -5.04
N PHE A 187 3.02 -4.15 -4.31
CA PHE A 187 3.76 -5.29 -4.86
C PHE A 187 3.11 -5.92 -6.09
N VAL A 188 3.95 -6.14 -7.09
CA VAL A 188 3.72 -7.00 -8.25
C VAL A 188 4.39 -8.35 -7.96
N ASP A 189 3.84 -9.48 -8.46
CA ASP A 189 4.39 -10.84 -8.26
C ASP A 189 5.90 -10.99 -8.55
N ARG A 190 6.48 -10.07 -9.35
CA ARG A 190 7.91 -10.00 -9.67
C ARG A 190 8.79 -9.83 -8.42
N ASP A 191 8.34 -9.08 -7.42
CA ASP A 191 9.18 -8.69 -6.28
C ASP A 191 9.27 -9.77 -5.21
N LYS A 192 8.31 -10.71 -5.19
CA LYS A 192 8.23 -11.77 -4.17
C LYS A 192 9.49 -12.65 -4.14
N LYS A 193 10.00 -13.06 -5.30
CA LYS A 193 11.21 -13.89 -5.40
C LYS A 193 12.46 -13.16 -4.90
N ILE A 194 12.56 -11.86 -5.17
CA ILE A 194 13.68 -11.02 -4.73
C ILE A 194 13.62 -10.85 -3.22
N VAL A 195 12.44 -10.56 -2.68
CA VAL A 195 12.21 -10.46 -1.22
C VAL A 195 12.57 -11.78 -0.53
N GLU A 196 12.08 -12.92 -1.01
CA GLU A 196 12.42 -14.25 -0.49
C GLU A 196 13.94 -14.51 -0.50
N TYR A 197 14.60 -14.20 -1.60
CA TYR A 197 16.05 -14.33 -1.72
C TYR A 197 16.77 -13.45 -0.68
N LEU A 198 16.40 -12.17 -0.58
CA LEU A 198 17.03 -11.20 0.31
C LEU A 198 16.86 -11.60 1.78
N VAL A 199 15.65 -11.99 2.19
CA VAL A 199 15.37 -12.45 3.57
C VAL A 199 16.26 -13.65 3.92
N ASN A 200 16.28 -14.68 3.06
CA ASN A 200 17.08 -15.87 3.30
C ASN A 200 18.58 -15.56 3.35
N ASN A 201 19.04 -14.64 2.50
CA ASN A 201 20.44 -14.27 2.45
C ASN A 201 20.87 -13.47 3.68
N ILE A 202 20.07 -12.48 4.11
CA ILE A 202 20.30 -11.69 5.33
C ILE A 202 20.32 -12.59 6.56
N LYS A 203 19.37 -13.53 6.67
CA LYS A 203 19.37 -14.55 7.73
C LYS A 203 20.63 -15.40 7.74
N ARG A 204 21.10 -15.81 6.56
CA ARG A 204 22.34 -16.59 6.46
C ARG A 204 23.57 -15.79 6.90
N LEU A 205 23.63 -14.51 6.54
CA LEU A 205 24.77 -13.64 6.81
C LEU A 205 24.81 -13.18 8.28
N ASN A 206 23.66 -12.88 8.88
CA ASN A 206 23.57 -12.41 10.26
C ASN A 206 22.26 -12.84 10.92
N PRO A 207 22.12 -14.11 11.33
CA PRO A 207 20.83 -14.70 11.73
C PRO A 207 20.22 -14.10 12.99
N ASN A 208 21.06 -13.62 13.91
CA ASN A 208 20.64 -13.22 15.26
C ASN A 208 20.71 -11.71 15.50
N SER A 209 21.01 -10.90 14.48
CA SER A 209 20.98 -9.44 14.67
C SER A 209 19.55 -8.94 14.74
N ASP A 210 19.33 -7.91 15.58
CA ASP A 210 18.03 -7.26 15.69
C ASP A 210 17.57 -6.69 14.33
N ASP A 211 18.50 -6.23 13.50
CA ASP A 211 18.23 -5.78 12.13
C ASP A 211 17.63 -6.87 11.25
N THR A 212 18.19 -8.08 11.31
CA THR A 212 17.67 -9.24 10.56
C THR A 212 16.30 -9.65 11.05
N ILE A 213 16.12 -9.71 12.37
CA ILE A 213 14.86 -10.13 13.00
C ILE A 213 13.78 -9.08 12.75
N PHE A 214 14.13 -7.79 12.74
CA PHE A 214 13.23 -6.71 12.38
C PHE A 214 12.72 -6.84 10.94
N LEU A 215 13.61 -7.09 9.96
CA LEU A 215 13.20 -7.32 8.58
C LEU A 215 12.37 -8.60 8.41
N GLU A 216 12.68 -9.65 9.17
CA GLU A 216 11.86 -10.85 9.23
C GLU A 216 10.45 -10.54 9.72
N CYS A 217 10.29 -9.74 10.77
CA CYS A 217 8.98 -9.33 11.28
C CYS A 217 8.15 -8.58 10.23
N LEU A 218 8.78 -7.68 9.46
CA LEU A 218 8.12 -6.98 8.35
C LEU A 218 7.71 -7.96 7.25
N TYR A 219 8.58 -8.90 6.90
CA TYR A 219 8.31 -9.92 5.89
C TYR A 219 7.20 -10.90 6.30
N LEU A 220 7.18 -11.36 7.55
CA LEU A 220 6.13 -12.23 8.08
C LEU A 220 4.77 -11.52 8.08
N ASN A 221 4.74 -10.23 8.44
CA ASN A 221 3.54 -9.42 8.30
C ASN A 221 3.06 -9.31 6.85
N TYR A 222 3.99 -9.20 5.88
CA TYR A 222 3.66 -9.23 4.46
C TYR A 222 3.06 -10.59 4.03
N LEU A 223 3.56 -11.70 4.58
CA LEU A 223 3.03 -13.04 4.33
C LEU A 223 1.72 -13.34 5.07
N ASN A 224 1.21 -12.41 5.89
CA ASN A 224 0.10 -12.60 6.83
C ASN A 224 0.38 -13.64 7.94
N GLU A 225 1.65 -13.88 8.25
CA GLU A 225 2.09 -14.76 9.35
C GLU A 225 2.20 -13.99 10.68
N HIS A 226 1.13 -13.30 11.06
CA HIS A 226 1.13 -12.33 12.17
C HIS A 226 1.45 -12.93 13.55
N GLU A 227 1.06 -14.19 13.79
CA GLU A 227 1.37 -14.87 15.06
C GLU A 227 2.89 -15.02 15.25
N LYS A 228 3.61 -15.44 14.19
CA LYS A 228 5.07 -15.55 14.24
C LYS A 228 5.74 -14.19 14.42
N THR A 229 5.18 -13.14 13.81
CA THR A 229 5.66 -11.77 14.05
C THR A 229 5.56 -11.38 15.52
N ILE A 230 4.44 -11.71 16.16
CA ILE A 230 4.24 -11.43 17.59
C ILE A 230 5.28 -12.19 18.42
N ASP A 231 5.46 -13.49 18.16
CA ASP A 231 6.42 -14.33 18.89
C ASP A 231 7.86 -13.80 18.77
N LEU A 232 8.25 -13.28 17.61
CA LEU A 232 9.59 -12.71 17.39
C LEU A 232 9.76 -11.32 17.99
N ALA A 233 8.75 -10.46 17.93
CA ALA A 233 8.88 -9.05 18.26
C ALA A 233 8.54 -8.71 19.72
N LYS A 234 7.70 -9.51 20.39
CA LYS A 234 7.10 -9.17 21.68
C LYS A 234 8.12 -8.89 22.78
N ASP A 235 9.15 -9.73 22.92
CA ASP A 235 10.16 -9.54 23.96
C ASP A 235 11.23 -8.53 23.54
N ARG A 236 11.40 -8.30 22.23
CA ARG A 236 12.41 -7.38 21.68
C ARG A 236 11.99 -5.92 21.77
N VAL A 237 10.69 -5.66 21.79
CA VAL A 237 10.14 -4.29 21.82
C VAL A 237 10.53 -3.51 23.08
N GLU A 238 10.90 -4.21 24.16
CA GLU A 238 11.39 -3.60 25.40
C GLU A 238 12.78 -2.99 25.24
N HIS A 239 13.59 -3.54 24.33
CA HIS A 239 14.98 -3.14 24.13
C HIS A 239 15.19 -2.36 22.83
N ASP A 240 14.33 -2.57 21.82
CA ASP A 240 14.39 -1.88 20.54
C ASP A 240 13.00 -1.42 20.07
N SER A 241 12.82 -0.10 20.08
CA SER A 241 11.56 0.56 19.70
C SER A 241 11.14 0.33 18.25
N ARG A 242 12.05 -0.07 17.34
CA ARG A 242 11.73 -0.33 15.94
C ARG A 242 10.71 -1.45 15.81
N PHE A 243 10.70 -2.42 16.74
CA PHE A 243 9.75 -3.52 16.77
C PHE A 243 8.31 -3.11 17.10
N LYS A 244 8.07 -1.91 17.65
CA LYS A 244 6.72 -1.44 18.00
C LYS A 244 5.78 -1.43 16.81
N TYR A 245 6.26 -0.95 15.66
CA TYR A 245 5.47 -0.87 14.45
C TYR A 245 5.05 -2.25 13.91
N PRO A 246 5.98 -3.18 13.57
CA PRO A 246 5.58 -4.50 13.08
C PRO A 246 4.77 -5.30 14.10
N LEU A 247 5.02 -5.15 15.40
CA LEU A 247 4.24 -5.80 16.45
C LEU A 247 2.79 -5.29 16.49
N ALA A 248 2.58 -3.97 16.45
CA ALA A 248 1.24 -3.40 16.40
C ALA A 248 0.47 -3.85 15.15
N ILE A 249 1.12 -3.80 13.98
CA ILE A 249 0.53 -4.26 12.72
C ILE A 249 0.11 -5.73 12.82
N ALA A 250 0.94 -6.58 13.42
CA ALA A 250 0.62 -7.99 13.60
C ALA A 250 -0.64 -8.18 14.46
N TYR A 251 -0.73 -7.48 15.61
CA TYR A 251 -1.93 -7.51 16.45
C TYR A 251 -3.19 -7.03 15.72
N TYR A 252 -3.11 -5.88 15.04
CA TYR A 252 -4.27 -5.34 14.31
C TYR A 252 -4.76 -6.28 13.22
N ARG A 253 -3.85 -6.83 12.40
CA ARG A 253 -4.22 -7.73 11.32
C ARG A 253 -4.71 -9.08 11.81
N LEU A 254 -4.10 -9.62 12.86
CA LEU A 254 -4.56 -10.85 13.50
C LEU A 254 -5.99 -10.68 14.05
N ALA A 255 -6.30 -9.52 14.63
CA ALA A 255 -7.64 -9.20 15.13
C ALA A 255 -8.66 -9.18 13.99
N GLU A 256 -8.31 -8.50 12.89
CA GLU A 256 -9.15 -8.42 11.69
C GLU A 256 -9.43 -9.82 11.10
N ILE A 257 -8.39 -10.64 10.91
CA ILE A 257 -8.51 -11.95 10.27
C ILE A 257 -9.29 -12.95 11.12
N LYS A 258 -9.09 -12.93 12.45
CA LYS A 258 -9.72 -13.91 13.34
C LYS A 258 -11.17 -13.59 13.68
N TYR A 259 -11.50 -12.31 13.84
CA TYR A 259 -12.73 -11.91 14.52
C TYR A 259 -13.67 -11.04 13.70
N LEU A 260 -13.25 -10.55 12.52
CA LEU A 260 -14.09 -9.72 11.67
C LEU A 260 -14.43 -10.45 10.35
N VAL A 261 -15.65 -10.22 9.89
CA VAL A 261 -16.15 -10.65 8.58
C VAL A 261 -16.46 -9.42 7.74
N ARG A 262 -16.23 -9.52 6.43
CA ARG A 262 -16.53 -8.45 5.49
C ARG A 262 -17.96 -8.60 4.96
N HIS A 263 -18.84 -7.66 5.31
CA HIS A 263 -20.20 -7.54 4.78
C HIS A 263 -20.37 -6.22 4.03
N GLU A 264 -20.76 -6.25 2.76
CA GLU A 264 -21.05 -5.04 1.96
C GLU A 264 -19.98 -3.93 2.09
N GLN A 265 -18.70 -4.33 2.01
CA GLN A 265 -17.52 -3.45 2.16
C GLN A 265 -17.23 -2.93 3.58
N LYS A 266 -18.00 -3.31 4.60
CA LYS A 266 -17.74 -3.00 6.01
C LYS A 266 -17.23 -4.22 6.76
N TRP A 267 -16.34 -4.01 7.73
CA TRP A 267 -15.88 -5.05 8.64
C TRP A 267 -16.80 -5.10 9.86
N GLN A 268 -17.30 -6.28 10.20
CA GLN A 268 -18.24 -6.48 11.31
C GLN A 268 -17.86 -7.75 12.08
N ALA A 269 -17.96 -7.70 13.41
CA ALA A 269 -17.87 -8.89 14.24
C ALA A 269 -19.16 -9.71 14.13
N ILE A 270 -19.05 -11.04 14.14
CA ILE A 270 -20.19 -11.96 13.97
C ILE A 270 -21.05 -12.01 15.25
N ASN A 271 -20.42 -11.93 16.41
CA ASN A 271 -21.07 -12.00 17.72
C ASN A 271 -20.32 -11.13 18.76
N MET A 272 -20.91 -11.00 19.95
CA MET A 272 -20.36 -10.18 21.04
C MET A 272 -19.02 -10.70 21.57
N GLU A 273 -18.81 -12.02 21.57
CA GLU A 273 -17.59 -12.64 22.06
C GLU A 273 -16.41 -12.34 21.13
N ASP A 274 -16.59 -12.48 19.83
CA ASP A 274 -15.60 -12.14 18.81
C ASP A 274 -15.30 -10.65 18.79
N ALA A 275 -16.31 -9.80 19.00
CA ALA A 275 -16.11 -8.36 19.10
C ALA A 275 -15.27 -7.97 20.33
N LYS A 276 -15.50 -8.62 21.48
CA LYS A 276 -14.66 -8.44 22.68
C LYS A 276 -13.23 -8.93 22.46
N LYS A 277 -13.05 -10.08 21.81
CA LYS A 277 -11.73 -10.63 21.47
C LYS A 277 -10.99 -9.74 20.46
N TYR A 278 -11.70 -9.21 19.46
CA TYR A 278 -11.20 -8.21 18.52
C TYR A 278 -10.68 -6.98 19.27
N MET A 279 -11.50 -6.40 20.15
CA MET A 279 -11.11 -5.23 20.93
C MET A 279 -9.90 -5.50 21.81
N ALA A 280 -9.88 -6.63 22.54
CA ALA A 280 -8.75 -6.99 23.38
C ALA A 280 -7.43 -7.10 22.59
N LEU A 281 -7.45 -7.77 21.44
CA LEU A 281 -6.26 -7.92 20.60
C LEU A 281 -5.86 -6.58 19.94
N PHE A 282 -6.84 -5.76 19.57
CA PHE A 282 -6.60 -4.42 19.05
C PHE A 282 -5.97 -3.51 20.12
N ASP A 283 -6.48 -3.55 21.35
CA ASP A 283 -5.97 -2.76 22.47
C ASP A 283 -4.53 -3.15 22.82
N GLU A 284 -4.15 -4.43 22.67
CA GLU A 284 -2.75 -4.85 22.74
C GLU A 284 -1.88 -4.16 21.66
N GLY A 285 -2.33 -4.14 20.40
CA GLY A 285 -1.63 -3.43 19.32
C GLY A 285 -1.49 -1.92 19.58
N LYS A 286 -2.53 -1.31 20.17
CA LYS A 286 -2.60 0.12 20.48
C LYS A 286 -1.55 0.60 21.46
N LYS A 287 -1.07 -0.27 22.35
CA LYS A 287 0.03 0.03 23.29
C LYS A 287 1.34 0.39 22.57
N TYR A 288 1.55 -0.13 21.37
CA TYR A 288 2.83 0.01 20.65
C TYR A 288 2.80 1.07 19.56
N TYR A 289 1.70 1.14 18.79
CA TYR A 289 1.58 2.11 17.71
C TYR A 289 0.11 2.39 17.40
N THR A 290 -0.26 3.65 17.28
CA THR A 290 -1.63 4.06 16.93
C THR A 290 -1.62 4.80 15.60
N SER A 291 -2.54 4.46 14.70
CA SER A 291 -2.79 5.24 13.49
C SER A 291 -4.26 5.61 13.38
N GLU A 292 -4.55 6.72 12.72
CA GLU A 292 -5.92 7.19 12.46
C GLU A 292 -6.74 6.12 11.73
N PHE A 293 -6.15 5.48 10.71
CA PHE A 293 -6.76 4.38 9.96
C PHE A 293 -7.21 3.20 10.84
N PHE A 294 -6.39 2.77 11.80
CA PHE A 294 -6.77 1.68 12.70
C PHE A 294 -7.82 2.13 13.72
N ASN A 295 -7.71 3.35 14.23
CA ASN A 295 -8.68 3.92 15.18
C ASN A 295 -10.08 4.05 14.57
N GLU A 296 -10.20 4.50 13.31
CA GLU A 296 -11.50 4.58 12.63
C GLU A 296 -12.22 3.23 12.58
N LYS A 297 -11.47 2.16 12.30
CA LYS A 297 -12.02 0.80 12.28
C LYS A 297 -12.44 0.33 13.67
N TYR A 298 -11.60 0.58 14.68
CA TYR A 298 -11.93 0.24 16.07
C TYR A 298 -13.21 0.93 16.52
N GLU A 299 -13.34 2.25 16.27
CA GLU A 299 -14.54 3.00 16.60
C GLU A 299 -15.77 2.52 15.82
N ALA A 300 -15.60 2.08 14.57
CA ALA A 300 -16.70 1.48 13.81
C ALA A 300 -17.20 0.15 14.44
N VAL A 301 -16.29 -0.71 14.92
CA VAL A 301 -16.64 -1.97 15.61
C VAL A 301 -17.20 -1.69 17.01
N LYS A 302 -16.67 -0.69 17.70
CA LYS A 302 -17.18 -0.24 19.01
C LYS A 302 -18.60 0.31 18.90
N LYS A 303 -18.82 1.20 17.92
CA LYS A 303 -20.14 1.74 17.62
C LYS A 303 -21.11 0.64 17.18
N SER A 304 -20.64 -0.40 16.48
CA SER A 304 -21.51 -1.53 16.15
C SER A 304 -21.86 -2.33 17.40
N LEU A 305 -20.94 -2.55 18.34
CA LEU A 305 -21.22 -3.14 19.65
C LEU A 305 -22.24 -2.33 20.47
N ASP A 306 -22.04 -1.02 20.54
CA ASP A 306 -22.92 -0.12 21.32
C ASP A 306 -24.32 -0.01 20.68
N ASN A 307 -24.42 -0.06 19.35
CA ASN A 307 -25.70 0.02 18.64
C ASN A 307 -26.39 -1.34 18.42
N SER A 308 -25.69 -2.46 18.54
CA SER A 308 -26.22 -3.80 18.19
C SER A 308 -27.01 -4.49 19.31
N PHE A 309 -27.29 -3.82 20.43
CA PHE A 309 -28.16 -4.37 21.48
C PHE A 309 -29.42 -3.56 21.77
N ILE A 310 -29.94 -2.88 20.76
CA ILE A 310 -31.39 -2.83 20.60
C ILE A 310 -31.69 -3.43 19.23
N PRO A 311 -32.01 -4.74 19.14
CA PRO A 311 -32.34 -5.33 17.86
C PRO A 311 -33.41 -4.44 17.21
N TYR A 312 -33.22 -4.00 15.97
CA TYR A 312 -34.28 -3.31 15.23
C TYR A 312 -35.57 -4.15 15.22
N SER A 313 -35.43 -5.48 15.35
CA SER A 313 -36.52 -6.41 15.62
C SER A 313 -37.18 -6.18 16.99
N PHE A 314 -36.46 -5.83 18.05
CA PHE A 314 -36.98 -5.56 19.39
C PHE A 314 -37.76 -4.24 19.45
N VAL A 315 -37.25 -3.14 18.87
CA VAL A 315 -38.01 -1.87 18.79
C VAL A 315 -39.23 -2.01 17.90
N SER A 316 -39.09 -2.64 16.73
CA SER A 316 -40.25 -2.90 15.86
C SER A 316 -41.26 -3.86 16.49
N VAL A 317 -40.84 -4.78 17.36
CA VAL A 317 -41.74 -5.66 18.11
C VAL A 317 -42.40 -4.94 19.28
N ILE A 318 -41.69 -4.09 20.03
CA ILE A 318 -42.31 -3.24 21.07
C ILE A 318 -43.35 -2.32 20.42
N ILE A 319 -43.02 -1.70 19.28
CA ILE A 319 -43.97 -0.86 18.54
C ILE A 319 -45.15 -1.68 18.01
N ARG A 320 -44.92 -2.87 17.45
CA ARG A 320 -46.01 -3.76 17.01
C ARG A 320 -46.87 -4.25 18.17
N MET A 321 -46.29 -4.62 19.30
CA MET A 321 -47.02 -5.01 20.52
C MET A 321 -47.85 -3.84 21.06
N GLY A 322 -47.29 -2.62 21.06
CA GLY A 322 -48.02 -1.41 21.44
C GLY A 322 -49.21 -1.15 20.52
N ILE A 323 -49.00 -1.15 19.20
CA ILE A 323 -50.06 -0.90 18.21
C ILE A 323 -51.11 -2.03 18.23
N SER A 324 -50.68 -3.29 18.26
CA SER A 324 -51.58 -4.45 18.30
C SER A 324 -52.36 -4.52 19.63
N GLY A 325 -51.76 -4.13 20.76
CA GLY A 325 -52.44 -4.04 22.04
C GLY A 325 -53.55 -2.97 22.04
N VAL A 326 -53.29 -1.81 21.42
CA VAL A 326 -54.31 -0.75 21.26
C VAL A 326 -55.44 -1.21 20.35
N ILE A 327 -55.13 -1.80 19.20
CA ILE A 327 -56.14 -2.34 18.27
C ILE A 327 -57.00 -3.41 18.95
N TYR A 328 -56.38 -4.31 19.72
CA TYR A 328 -57.08 -5.34 20.47
C TYR A 328 -57.96 -4.77 21.59
N TYR A 329 -57.52 -3.73 22.30
CA TYR A 329 -58.37 -3.04 23.28
C TYR A 329 -59.63 -2.44 22.63
N PHE A 330 -59.51 -1.83 21.45
CA PHE A 330 -60.68 -1.30 20.74
C PHE A 330 -61.59 -2.42 20.18
N LEU A 331 -61.02 -3.45 19.57
CA LEU A 331 -61.79 -4.57 19.03
C LEU A 331 -62.49 -5.36 20.14
N SER A 332 -61.82 -5.61 21.27
CA SER A 332 -62.45 -6.26 22.42
C SER A 332 -63.63 -5.42 22.90
N LYS A 333 -63.49 -4.11 23.15
CA LYS A 333 -64.63 -3.27 23.57
C LYS A 333 -65.83 -3.33 22.62
N VAL A 334 -65.61 -3.36 21.31
CA VAL A 334 -66.67 -3.50 20.30
C VAL A 334 -67.31 -4.90 20.36
N VAL A 335 -66.50 -5.95 20.44
CA VAL A 335 -66.97 -7.34 20.51
C VAL A 335 -67.71 -7.63 21.82
N TYR A 336 -67.20 -7.16 22.96
CA TYR A 336 -67.86 -7.20 24.27
C TYR A 336 -69.19 -6.44 24.26
N GLY A 337 -69.27 -5.29 23.56
CA GLY A 337 -70.50 -4.52 23.41
C GLY A 337 -71.57 -5.22 22.57
N ILE A 338 -71.17 -5.90 21.49
CA ILE A 338 -72.09 -6.62 20.60
C ILE A 338 -72.51 -7.97 21.20
N LEU A 339 -71.58 -8.75 21.74
CA LEU A 339 -71.90 -10.05 22.36
C LEU A 339 -72.67 -9.89 23.67
N GLY A 340 -72.42 -8.83 24.43
CA GLY A 340 -73.14 -8.51 25.66
C GLY A 340 -74.59 -8.10 25.44
N THR A 341 -74.97 -7.67 24.23
CA THR A 341 -76.35 -7.31 23.88
C THR A 341 -77.13 -8.47 23.26
N ILE A 342 -76.44 -9.44 22.63
CA ILE A 342 -77.08 -10.53 21.87
C ILE A 342 -77.13 -11.86 22.67
N LEU A 343 -76.15 -12.15 23.52
CA LEU A 343 -76.05 -13.44 24.22
C LEU A 343 -76.27 -13.34 25.74
N PRO A 344 -76.94 -14.33 26.38
CA PRO A 344 -77.02 -14.44 27.82
C PRO A 344 -75.62 -14.49 28.46
N LYS A 345 -75.43 -13.75 29.57
CA LYS A 345 -74.12 -13.57 30.24
C LYS A 345 -73.34 -14.85 30.55
N PHE A 346 -74.03 -15.97 30.76
CA PHE A 346 -73.39 -17.25 31.09
C PHE A 346 -72.75 -17.95 29.88
N LEU A 347 -73.19 -17.66 28.65
CA LEU A 347 -72.61 -18.18 27.41
C LEU A 347 -71.52 -17.26 26.84
N SER A 348 -71.64 -15.94 27.03
CA SER A 348 -70.69 -14.98 26.49
C SER A 348 -69.34 -14.99 27.24
N SER A 349 -69.32 -15.21 28.55
CA SER A 349 -68.08 -15.20 29.35
C SER A 349 -67.01 -16.21 28.90
N PRO A 350 -67.30 -17.52 28.69
CA PRO A 350 -66.29 -18.47 28.24
C PRO A 350 -65.85 -18.24 26.80
N ILE A 351 -66.77 -17.84 25.92
CA ILE A 351 -66.45 -17.56 24.50
C ILE A 351 -65.49 -16.36 24.42
N ILE A 352 -65.76 -15.31 25.19
CA ILE A 352 -64.90 -14.13 25.17
C ILE A 352 -63.51 -14.44 25.78
N SER A 353 -63.45 -15.26 26.83
CA SER A 353 -62.17 -15.70 27.41
C SER A 353 -61.32 -16.49 26.41
N ILE A 354 -61.94 -17.30 25.55
CA ILE A 354 -61.25 -18.04 24.48
C ILE A 354 -60.73 -17.09 23.40
N ILE A 355 -61.54 -16.10 22.99
CA ILE A 355 -61.13 -15.07 22.01
C ILE A 355 -59.94 -14.27 22.57
N ASP A 356 -59.99 -13.91 23.85
CA ASP A 356 -58.92 -13.15 24.51
C ASP A 356 -57.62 -13.97 24.60
N LEU A 357 -57.71 -15.27 24.89
CA LEU A 357 -56.57 -16.18 24.90
C LEU A 357 -55.94 -16.35 23.49
N ILE A 358 -56.77 -16.52 22.46
CA ILE A 358 -56.31 -16.63 21.07
C ILE A 358 -55.63 -15.34 20.64
N ALA A 359 -56.24 -14.18 20.91
CA ALA A 359 -55.67 -12.88 20.58
C ALA A 359 -54.34 -12.66 21.31
N PHE A 360 -54.26 -13.00 22.60
CA PHE A 360 -53.01 -12.94 23.36
C PHE A 360 -51.91 -13.80 22.75
N TYR A 361 -52.24 -15.03 22.34
CA TYR A 361 -51.29 -15.94 21.70
C TYR A 361 -50.75 -15.40 20.37
N PHE A 362 -51.62 -14.88 19.50
CA PHE A 362 -51.21 -14.36 18.19
C PHE A 362 -50.50 -13.00 18.27
N ILE A 363 -50.86 -12.14 19.22
CA ILE A 363 -50.29 -10.79 19.36
C ILE A 363 -48.97 -10.81 20.14
N PHE A 364 -48.85 -11.66 21.16
CA PHE A 364 -47.69 -11.64 22.05
C PHE A 364 -46.80 -12.87 21.87
N VAL A 365 -47.35 -14.09 21.88
CA VAL A 365 -46.54 -15.32 21.91
C VAL A 365 -45.92 -15.63 20.56
N LEU A 366 -46.69 -15.56 19.47
CA LEU A 366 -46.25 -15.92 18.12
C LEU A 366 -45.13 -15.01 17.57
N PRO A 367 -45.18 -13.67 17.75
CA PRO A 367 -44.10 -12.79 17.35
C PRO A 367 -42.81 -13.04 18.12
N ILE A 368 -42.89 -13.25 19.45
CA ILE A 368 -41.75 -13.60 20.30
C ILE A 368 -41.13 -14.92 19.85
N ALA A 369 -41.95 -15.96 19.65
CA ALA A 369 -41.49 -17.26 19.16
C ALA A 369 -40.82 -17.17 17.77
N SER A 370 -41.35 -16.34 16.86
CA SER A 370 -40.74 -16.11 15.54
C SER A 370 -39.38 -15.40 15.62
N MET A 371 -39.17 -14.53 16.63
CA MET A 371 -37.88 -13.89 16.88
C MET A 371 -36.84 -14.90 17.33
N PHE A 372 -37.19 -15.76 18.29
CA PHE A 372 -36.29 -16.83 18.74
C PHE A 372 -35.97 -17.79 17.60
N ALA A 373 -36.95 -18.16 16.76
CA ALA A 373 -36.73 -19.02 15.61
C ALA A 373 -35.83 -18.39 14.52
N LYS A 374 -35.98 -17.09 14.23
CA LYS A 374 -35.10 -16.37 13.28
C LYS A 374 -33.69 -16.17 13.84
N GLY A 375 -33.56 -15.84 15.12
CA GLY A 375 -32.27 -15.75 15.81
C GLY A 375 -31.55 -17.10 15.85
N TYR A 376 -32.29 -18.19 16.10
CA TYR A 376 -31.75 -19.55 16.07
C TYR A 376 -31.35 -20.00 14.67
N ARG A 377 -32.09 -19.65 13.61
CA ARG A 377 -31.72 -19.99 12.23
C ARG A 377 -30.42 -19.33 11.78
N ILE A 378 -30.25 -18.05 12.09
CA ILE A 378 -29.01 -17.32 11.79
C ILE A 378 -27.84 -17.94 12.55
N ASN A 379 -28.02 -18.34 13.82
CA ASN A 379 -26.98 -19.05 14.56
C ASN A 379 -26.75 -20.49 14.09
N ALA A 380 -27.77 -21.24 13.69
CA ALA A 380 -27.65 -22.64 13.29
C ALA A 380 -26.98 -22.82 11.92
N ASP A 381 -27.20 -21.90 10.97
CA ASP A 381 -26.51 -21.93 9.67
C ASP A 381 -25.03 -21.56 9.80
N ILE A 382 -24.67 -20.73 10.79
CA ILE A 382 -23.28 -20.35 11.11
C ILE A 382 -22.56 -21.46 11.91
N VAL A 383 -23.23 -22.09 12.87
CA VAL A 383 -22.64 -23.13 13.75
C VAL A 383 -22.45 -24.49 13.02
N ASN A 384 -23.31 -24.83 12.06
CA ASN A 384 -23.22 -26.12 11.35
C ASN A 384 -22.21 -26.15 10.19
N GLY A 385 -21.35 -25.13 10.03
CA GLY A 385 -20.29 -25.11 9.04
C GLY A 385 -20.76 -25.13 7.57
N LYS A 386 -22.07 -25.09 7.33
CA LYS A 386 -22.66 -24.85 6.02
C LYS A 386 -22.69 -23.35 5.75
N ASP A 387 -21.50 -22.75 5.72
CA ASP A 387 -21.33 -21.42 5.19
C ASP A 387 -21.45 -21.51 3.66
N PRO A 388 -22.57 -21.08 3.03
CA PRO A 388 -22.71 -21.10 1.58
C PRO A 388 -21.66 -20.19 0.90
N TYR A 389 -20.94 -19.38 1.68
CA TYR A 389 -19.92 -18.47 1.21
C TYR A 389 -18.49 -18.91 1.46
N LYS A 390 -18.19 -19.99 2.21
CA LYS A 390 -16.83 -20.57 2.24
C LYS A 390 -16.49 -21.17 0.87
N GLU A 391 -17.48 -21.81 0.26
CA GLU A 391 -17.43 -22.31 -1.12
C GLU A 391 -17.46 -21.17 -2.15
N SER A 392 -18.21 -20.08 -1.87
CA SER A 392 -18.20 -18.86 -2.70
C SER A 392 -16.88 -18.09 -2.58
N TYR A 393 -16.18 -18.13 -1.44
CA TYR A 393 -14.91 -17.44 -1.24
C TYR A 393 -13.79 -18.22 -1.94
N ARG A 394 -13.78 -19.55 -1.82
CA ARG A 394 -12.92 -20.43 -2.66
C ARG A 394 -13.19 -20.23 -4.14
N ARG A 395 -14.46 -20.25 -4.56
CA ARG A 395 -14.84 -20.02 -5.96
C ARG A 395 -14.55 -18.60 -6.43
N LYS A 396 -14.79 -17.55 -5.64
CA LYS A 396 -14.48 -16.16 -6.03
C LYS A 396 -12.98 -15.86 -6.02
N LEU A 397 -12.18 -16.42 -5.11
CA LEU A 397 -10.71 -16.33 -5.21
C LEU A 397 -10.20 -17.04 -6.47
N LEU A 398 -10.69 -18.24 -6.77
CA LEU A 398 -10.37 -18.97 -8.00
C LEU A 398 -10.88 -18.24 -9.26
N PHE A 399 -12.04 -17.58 -9.21
CA PHE A 399 -12.62 -16.82 -10.32
C PHE A 399 -11.91 -15.48 -10.53
N SER A 400 -11.41 -14.83 -9.47
CA SER A 400 -10.60 -13.60 -9.52
C SER A 400 -9.22 -13.89 -10.11
N TYR A 401 -8.60 -15.01 -9.70
CA TYR A 401 -7.37 -15.52 -10.30
C TYR A 401 -7.56 -15.95 -11.75
N GLY A 402 -8.69 -16.60 -12.06
CA GLY A 402 -9.08 -16.99 -13.41
C GLY A 402 -9.25 -15.79 -14.34
N LYS A 403 -10.00 -14.76 -13.92
CA LYS A 403 -10.22 -13.51 -14.68
C LYS A 403 -8.93 -12.74 -14.91
N ALA A 404 -8.07 -12.61 -13.89
CA ALA A 404 -6.78 -11.94 -14.05
C ALA A 404 -5.89 -12.65 -15.08
N LYS A 405 -5.94 -13.99 -15.13
CA LYS A 405 -5.20 -14.81 -16.11
C LYS A 405 -5.77 -14.68 -17.53
N THR A 406 -7.10 -14.68 -17.71
CA THR A 406 -7.71 -14.45 -19.04
C THR A 406 -7.51 -13.03 -19.54
N THR A 407 -7.64 -12.01 -18.68
CA THR A 407 -7.37 -10.62 -19.07
C THR A 407 -5.90 -10.40 -19.44
N ALA A 408 -4.95 -11.00 -18.72
CA ALA A 408 -3.54 -10.96 -19.08
C ALA A 408 -3.24 -11.71 -20.39
N GLN A 409 -3.90 -12.83 -20.65
CA GLN A 409 -3.75 -13.60 -21.89
C GLN A 409 -4.38 -12.87 -23.09
N GLU A 410 -5.54 -12.23 -22.91
CA GLU A 410 -6.20 -11.41 -23.94
C GLU A 410 -5.39 -10.17 -24.30
N ILE A 411 -4.77 -9.51 -23.30
CA ILE A 411 -3.85 -8.40 -23.54
C ILE A 411 -2.61 -8.90 -24.29
N LYS A 412 -2.06 -10.07 -23.91
CA LYS A 412 -0.89 -10.66 -24.58
C LYS A 412 -1.18 -11.08 -26.03
N ASN A 413 -2.39 -11.57 -26.31
CA ASN A 413 -2.82 -11.95 -27.66
C ASN A 413 -3.16 -10.72 -28.53
N LYS A 414 -3.72 -9.65 -27.94
CA LYS A 414 -3.94 -8.37 -28.66
C LYS A 414 -2.64 -7.65 -29.01
N VAL A 415 -1.60 -7.80 -28.19
CA VAL A 415 -0.26 -7.26 -28.48
C VAL A 415 0.46 -8.08 -29.56
N LYS A 416 0.16 -9.38 -29.69
CA LYS A 416 0.76 -10.27 -30.70
C LYS A 416 0.11 -10.23 -32.09
N ASN A 417 -1.13 -9.76 -32.20
CA ASN A 417 -1.90 -9.73 -33.45
C ASN A 417 -2.01 -8.30 -34.05
N ASN A 418 -1.29 -7.33 -33.48
CA ASN A 418 -1.17 -5.96 -34.01
C ASN A 418 0.29 -5.63 -34.43
N GLU A 419 1.10 -6.66 -34.67
CA GLU A 419 2.18 -6.66 -35.67
C GLU A 419 1.58 -7.21 -36.98
#